data_AF-A0A9E7KTM7-F1
#
_entry.id   AF-A0A9E7KTM7-F1
#
_cell.length_a   1.000
_cell.length_b   1.000
_cell.length_c   1.000
_cell.angle_alpha   90.00
_cell.angle_beta   90.00
_cell.angle_gamma   90.00
#
_symmetry.space_group_name_H-M   'P 1'
#
loop_
_entity.id
_entity.type
_entity.pdbx_description
1 polymer ?
#
loop_
_entity_poly.entity_id
_entity_poly.type
_entity_poly.pdbx_seq_one_letter_code
_entity_poly.pdbx_strand_id
1 'polypeptide(L)'
;MKEQTLQHKVIIAYLAHKSNLSATALLAVLDCQLLSELNIDILTAAETTLNDTDKLLDRQADEVHTLLSALITNQHTCSDGLHATVSAWSIKNGLSVPIHNSTKRYDVSLALFKQAWEPHRKNRNHRVVSPSKLPRRKTLLLNQVTVGRDGEVPLRMPGPKRELFERWSGRRLLQATDTVLVNDVVRVRQDGSGNFATITDAVKSAPVDHDANTGYHLIYVAAGVYEEYVVIPKHKKHLMMVGDGINQTVITGNHSVGDGRTTFNSSTFGT
;
A
#
# COMPACT_ATOMS: atom_id res chain seq x y z
N MET A 1 -0.60 -2.16 20.53
CA MET A 1 -1.33 -3.44 20.53
C MET A 1 -2.63 -3.44 21.33
N LYS A 2 -2.64 -3.38 22.68
CA LYS A 2 -3.87 -3.57 23.49
C LYS A 2 -5.09 -2.74 23.07
N GLU A 3 -4.91 -1.42 22.85
CA GLU A 3 -6.00 -0.53 22.44
C GLU A 3 -6.58 -0.91 21.07
N GLN A 4 -5.71 -1.25 20.12
CA GLN A 4 -6.11 -1.66 18.77
C GLN A 4 -6.94 -2.96 18.80
N THR A 5 -6.53 -3.93 19.63
CA THR A 5 -7.30 -5.17 19.82
C THR A 5 -8.66 -4.90 20.45
N LEU A 6 -8.77 -3.94 21.37
CA LEU A 6 -10.05 -3.53 21.95
C LEU A 6 -10.95 -2.89 20.88
N GLN A 7 -10.43 -1.96 20.09
CA GLN A 7 -11.15 -1.35 18.97
C GLN A 7 -11.65 -2.43 17.99
N HIS A 8 -10.80 -3.38 17.61
CA HIS A 8 -11.18 -4.48 16.73
C HIS A 8 -12.34 -5.30 17.30
N LYS A 9 -12.31 -5.65 18.59
CA LYS A 9 -13.40 -6.38 19.26
C LYS A 9 -14.72 -5.61 19.24
N VAL A 10 -14.67 -4.29 19.43
CA VAL A 10 -15.86 -3.43 19.33
C VAL A 10 -16.44 -3.47 17.92
N ILE A 11 -15.59 -3.36 16.88
CA ILE A 11 -16.02 -3.48 15.47
C ILE A 11 -16.76 -4.80 15.22
N ILE A 12 -16.16 -5.93 15.65
CA ILE A 12 -16.77 -7.26 15.49
C ILE A 12 -18.13 -7.35 16.21
N ALA A 13 -18.28 -6.72 17.39
CA ALA A 13 -19.55 -6.71 18.11
C ALA A 13 -20.68 -5.99 17.35
N TYR A 14 -20.37 -4.92 16.62
CA TYR A 14 -21.34 -4.25 15.74
C TYR A 14 -21.71 -5.12 14.54
N LEU A 15 -20.72 -5.80 13.93
CA LEU A 15 -20.97 -6.70 12.79
C LEU A 15 -21.79 -7.94 13.16
N ALA A 16 -21.70 -8.42 14.41
CA ALA A 16 -22.55 -9.48 14.92
C ALA A 16 -24.05 -9.09 14.89
N HIS A 17 -24.36 -7.79 14.94
CA HIS A 17 -25.71 -7.23 14.90
C HIS A 17 -25.99 -6.48 13.59
N LYS A 18 -25.42 -6.94 12.47
CA LYS A 18 -25.52 -6.30 11.15
C LYS A 18 -26.94 -6.02 10.67
N SER A 19 -27.95 -6.77 11.13
CA SER A 19 -29.37 -6.54 10.81
C SER A 19 -29.90 -5.18 11.28
N ASN A 20 -29.25 -4.59 12.29
CA ASN A 20 -29.63 -3.30 12.85
C ASN A 20 -28.93 -2.12 12.15
N LEU A 21 -28.07 -2.42 11.17
CA LEU A 21 -27.30 -1.43 10.43
C LEU A 21 -27.95 -1.14 9.08
N SER A 22 -27.95 0.11 8.66
CA SER A 22 -28.25 0.44 7.27
C SER A 22 -27.16 -0.14 6.36
N ALA A 23 -27.46 -0.29 5.06
CA ALA A 23 -26.49 -0.80 4.09
C ALA A 23 -25.18 0.02 4.09
N THR A 24 -25.28 1.36 4.15
CA THR A 24 -24.11 2.25 4.16
C THR A 24 -23.33 2.19 5.48
N ALA A 25 -24.04 2.08 6.61
CA ALA A 25 -23.39 1.89 7.91
C ALA A 25 -22.66 0.53 7.99
N LEU A 26 -23.26 -0.54 7.45
CA LEU A 26 -22.61 -1.85 7.38
C LEU A 26 -21.33 -1.80 6.55
N LEU A 27 -21.35 -1.16 5.38
CA LEU A 27 -20.15 -0.98 4.55
C LEU A 27 -19.05 -0.22 5.31
N ALA A 28 -19.37 0.87 5.98
CA ALA A 28 -18.39 1.64 6.76
C ALA A 28 -17.78 0.81 7.91
N VAL A 29 -18.58 -0.02 8.59
CA VAL A 29 -18.07 -0.90 9.66
C VAL A 29 -17.19 -2.03 9.09
N LEU A 30 -17.54 -2.58 7.92
CA LEU A 30 -16.69 -3.56 7.22
C LEU A 30 -15.35 -2.95 6.81
N ASP A 31 -15.33 -1.71 6.32
CA ASP A 31 -14.09 -0.99 6.01
C ASP A 31 -13.23 -0.82 7.27
N CYS A 32 -13.85 -0.38 8.38
CA CYS A 32 -13.18 -0.29 9.67
C CYS A 32 -12.62 -1.64 10.15
N GLN A 33 -13.31 -2.76 9.90
CA GLN A 33 -12.80 -4.09 10.24
C GLN A 33 -11.50 -4.37 9.48
N LEU A 34 -11.51 -4.19 8.16
CA LEU A 34 -10.34 -4.43 7.31
C LEU A 34 -9.16 -3.55 7.73
N LEU A 35 -9.39 -2.24 7.91
CA LEU A 35 -8.38 -1.30 8.37
C LEU A 35 -7.85 -1.65 9.77
N SER A 36 -8.72 -2.19 10.63
CA SER A 36 -8.33 -2.60 11.98
C SER A 36 -7.45 -3.86 11.96
N GLU A 37 -7.72 -4.82 11.08
CA GLU A 37 -6.85 -5.98 10.84
C GLU A 37 -5.49 -5.56 10.29
N LEU A 38 -5.47 -4.69 9.28
CA LEU A 38 -4.23 -4.15 8.72
C LEU A 38 -3.40 -3.44 9.80
N ASN A 39 -4.03 -2.68 10.69
CA ASN A 39 -3.34 -2.00 11.78
C ASN A 39 -2.70 -2.97 12.79
N ILE A 40 -3.27 -4.16 12.98
CA ILE A 40 -2.66 -5.21 13.81
C ILE A 40 -1.37 -5.70 13.13
N ASP A 41 -1.44 -6.02 11.84
CA ASP A 41 -0.28 -6.49 11.05
C ASP A 41 0.84 -5.44 11.02
N ILE A 42 0.48 -4.17 10.81
CA ILE A 42 1.43 -3.03 10.79
C ILE A 42 2.11 -2.85 12.14
N LEU A 43 1.35 -2.89 13.25
CA LEU A 43 1.94 -2.77 14.57
C LEU A 43 2.87 -3.94 14.89
N THR A 44 2.51 -5.16 14.50
CA THR A 44 3.38 -6.34 14.65
C THR A 44 4.66 -6.17 13.86
N ALA A 45 4.61 -5.71 12.60
CA ALA A 45 5.81 -5.48 11.78
C ALA A 45 6.72 -4.36 12.34
N ALA A 46 6.12 -3.29 12.87
CA ALA A 46 6.88 -2.23 13.53
C ALA A 46 7.54 -2.74 14.83
N GLU A 47 6.82 -3.52 15.63
CA GLU A 47 7.34 -4.11 16.87
C GLU A 47 8.48 -5.10 16.62
N THR A 48 8.36 -5.98 15.61
CA THR A 48 9.46 -6.88 15.23
C THR A 48 10.71 -6.09 14.84
N THR A 49 10.56 -5.04 14.05
CA THR A 49 11.69 -4.20 13.62
C THR A 49 12.37 -3.49 14.79
N LEU A 50 11.59 -3.06 15.79
CA LEU A 50 12.09 -2.33 16.96
C LEU A 50 12.69 -3.24 18.04
N ASN A 51 12.18 -4.46 18.20
CA ASN A 51 12.69 -5.41 19.21
C ASN A 51 14.01 -6.07 18.80
N ASP A 52 14.30 -6.12 17.49
CA ASP A 52 15.47 -6.80 16.97
C ASP A 52 16.78 -6.01 17.16
N THR A 53 16.72 -4.72 17.54
CA THR A 53 17.95 -3.92 17.68
C THR A 53 17.81 -2.67 18.55
N ASP A 54 18.88 -2.30 19.26
CA ASP A 54 19.00 -1.02 19.97
C ASP A 54 19.34 0.15 19.03
N LYS A 55 19.74 -0.13 17.78
CA LYS A 55 20.09 0.86 16.75
C LYS A 55 19.54 0.44 15.38
N LEU A 56 18.51 1.13 14.92
CA LEU A 56 17.96 0.92 13.58
C LEU A 56 18.98 1.30 12.49
N LEU A 57 18.86 0.69 11.32
CA LEU A 57 19.43 1.23 10.09
C LEU A 57 18.48 2.30 9.54
N ASP A 58 18.99 3.25 8.74
CA ASP A 58 18.15 4.29 8.10
C ASP A 58 16.92 3.68 7.39
N ARG A 59 17.08 2.52 6.75
CA ARG A 59 15.98 1.81 6.07
C ARG A 59 14.92 1.25 7.01
N GLN A 60 15.35 0.62 8.10
CA GLN A 60 14.44 0.09 9.11
C GLN A 60 13.67 1.24 9.76
N ALA A 61 14.31 2.39 9.91
CA ALA A 61 13.64 3.56 10.42
C ALA A 61 12.65 4.19 9.46
N ASP A 62 12.99 4.29 8.18
CA ASP A 62 12.06 4.72 7.13
C ASP A 62 10.84 3.78 7.05
N GLU A 63 11.06 2.48 7.22
CA GLU A 63 10.01 1.47 7.28
C GLU A 63 9.08 1.68 8.49
N VAL A 64 9.62 1.78 9.71
CA VAL A 64 8.83 2.03 10.92
C VAL A 64 8.08 3.36 10.84
N HIS A 65 8.70 4.43 10.31
CA HIS A 65 8.03 5.71 10.07
C HIS A 65 6.83 5.53 9.13
N THR A 66 7.01 4.80 8.03
CA THR A 66 5.95 4.54 7.05
C THR A 66 4.81 3.74 7.65
N LEU A 67 5.14 2.67 8.38
CA LEU A 67 4.18 1.83 9.10
C LEU A 67 3.36 2.65 10.11
N LEU A 68 4.01 3.46 10.95
CA LEU A 68 3.32 4.32 11.92
C LEU A 68 2.43 5.39 11.23
N SER A 69 2.86 5.93 10.09
CA SER A 69 2.06 6.88 9.31
C SER A 69 0.83 6.21 8.67
N ALA A 70 0.97 4.95 8.23
CA ALA A 70 -0.13 4.16 7.71
C ALA A 70 -1.18 3.86 8.79
N LEU A 71 -0.77 3.57 10.04
CA LEU A 71 -1.72 3.38 11.16
C LEU A 71 -2.65 4.57 11.36
N ILE A 72 -2.08 5.78 11.38
CA ILE A 72 -2.84 7.03 11.56
C ILE A 72 -3.80 7.21 10.39
N THR A 73 -3.33 7.00 9.16
CA THR A 73 -4.14 7.08 7.94
C THR A 73 -5.33 6.10 7.96
N ASN A 74 -5.11 4.86 8.41
CA ASN A 74 -6.16 3.86 8.53
C ASN A 74 -7.20 4.24 9.59
N GLN A 75 -6.77 4.82 10.72
CA GLN A 75 -7.69 5.30 11.75
C GLN A 75 -8.56 6.46 11.25
N HIS A 76 -7.95 7.44 10.55
CA HIS A 76 -8.70 8.54 9.94
C HIS A 76 -9.67 8.03 8.88
N THR A 77 -9.25 7.13 7.99
CA THR A 77 -10.12 6.56 6.95
C THR A 77 -11.34 5.84 7.56
N CYS A 78 -11.15 5.05 8.63
CA CYS A 78 -12.25 4.41 9.34
C CYS A 78 -13.19 5.45 9.99
N SER A 79 -12.63 6.44 10.68
CA SER A 79 -13.39 7.53 11.29
C SER A 79 -14.23 8.28 10.24
N ASP A 80 -13.63 8.67 9.13
CA ASP A 80 -14.27 9.43 8.05
C ASP A 80 -15.42 8.63 7.42
N GLY A 81 -15.22 7.32 7.18
CA GLY A 81 -16.27 6.44 6.69
C GLY A 81 -17.48 6.36 7.64
N LEU A 82 -17.24 6.29 8.95
CA LEU A 82 -18.31 6.32 9.96
C LEU A 82 -18.99 7.70 10.04
N HIS A 83 -18.24 8.79 9.85
CA HIS A 83 -18.79 10.14 9.86
C HIS A 83 -19.63 10.47 8.61
N ALA A 84 -19.27 9.93 7.45
CA ALA A 84 -20.01 10.11 6.21
C ALA A 84 -21.39 9.43 6.22
N THR A 85 -21.61 8.47 7.13
CA THR A 85 -22.85 7.70 7.22
C THR A 85 -23.77 8.24 8.32
N VAL A 86 -24.80 8.99 7.92
CA VAL A 86 -25.76 9.65 8.83
C VAL A 86 -26.43 8.66 9.81
N SER A 87 -26.66 7.42 9.38
CA SER A 87 -27.26 6.34 10.17
C SER A 87 -26.31 5.63 11.13
N ALA A 88 -25.00 5.94 11.11
CA ALA A 88 -24.00 5.31 11.98
C ALA A 88 -23.78 6.05 13.30
N TRP A 89 -24.59 7.04 13.67
CA TRP A 89 -24.38 7.86 14.87
C TRP A 89 -24.27 7.06 16.19
N SER A 90 -25.05 5.98 16.37
CA SER A 90 -24.95 5.09 17.54
C SER A 90 -23.65 4.27 17.55
N ILE A 91 -23.13 3.94 16.37
CA ILE A 91 -21.85 3.25 16.14
C ILE A 91 -20.70 4.23 16.40
N LYS A 92 -20.81 5.44 15.86
CA LYS A 92 -19.87 6.55 16.05
C LYS A 92 -19.66 6.82 17.54
N ASN A 93 -20.73 6.84 18.35
CA ASN A 93 -20.59 7.05 19.79
C ASN A 93 -19.81 5.91 20.47
N GLY A 94 -20.08 4.65 20.12
CA GLY A 94 -19.36 3.51 20.70
C GLY A 94 -17.91 3.33 20.21
N LEU A 95 -17.62 3.71 18.97
CA LEU A 95 -16.26 3.63 18.38
C LEU A 95 -15.44 4.92 18.52
N SER A 96 -16.05 6.07 18.79
CA SER A 96 -15.35 7.35 18.87
C SER A 96 -14.21 7.32 19.88
N VAL A 97 -14.45 6.76 21.06
CA VAL A 97 -13.45 6.69 22.13
C VAL A 97 -12.29 5.75 21.77
N PRO A 98 -12.51 4.48 21.38
CA PRO A 98 -11.42 3.60 20.93
C PRO A 98 -10.61 4.15 19.75
N ILE A 99 -11.27 4.72 18.73
CA ILE A 99 -10.60 5.29 17.56
C ILE A 99 -9.75 6.50 17.97
N HIS A 100 -10.32 7.44 18.72
CA HIS A 100 -9.60 8.65 19.15
C HIS A 100 -8.42 8.30 20.08
N ASN A 101 -8.60 7.36 21.01
CA ASN A 101 -7.53 6.91 21.88
C ASN A 101 -6.40 6.24 21.10
N SER A 102 -6.74 5.37 20.14
CA SER A 102 -5.75 4.71 19.26
C SER A 102 -5.01 5.73 18.41
N THR A 103 -5.72 6.68 17.80
CA THR A 103 -5.14 7.76 16.99
C THR A 103 -4.13 8.57 17.80
N LYS A 104 -4.53 9.05 18.99
CA LYS A 104 -3.63 9.78 19.91
C LYS A 104 -2.37 8.99 20.26
N ARG A 105 -2.50 7.68 20.51
CA ARG A 105 -1.34 6.83 20.82
C ARG A 105 -0.42 6.70 19.62
N TYR A 106 -0.96 6.51 18.42
CA TYR A 106 -0.16 6.42 17.21
C TYR A 106 0.53 7.74 16.87
N ASP A 107 -0.13 8.87 17.05
CA ASP A 107 0.46 10.20 16.90
C ASP A 107 1.65 10.40 17.85
N VAL A 108 1.48 10.05 19.13
CA VAL A 108 2.56 10.12 20.12
C VAL A 108 3.70 9.17 19.76
N SER A 109 3.39 7.93 19.36
CA SER A 109 4.40 6.97 18.92
C SER A 109 5.19 7.47 17.71
N LEU A 110 4.52 8.03 16.70
CA LEU A 110 5.16 8.59 15.52
C LEU A 110 6.02 9.81 15.86
N ALA A 111 5.53 10.70 16.74
CA ALA A 111 6.28 11.86 17.18
C ALA A 111 7.55 11.48 17.97
N LEU A 112 7.44 10.52 18.89
CA LEU A 112 8.58 9.97 19.62
C LEU A 112 9.57 9.30 18.67
N PHE A 113 9.07 8.51 17.72
CA PHE A 113 9.89 7.85 16.72
C PHE A 113 10.69 8.87 15.88
N LYS A 114 10.01 9.90 15.36
CA LYS A 114 10.67 11.01 14.64
C LYS A 114 11.70 11.72 15.51
N GLN A 115 11.38 12.03 16.76
CA GLN A 115 12.32 12.72 17.64
C GLN A 115 13.56 11.86 17.95
N ALA A 116 13.40 10.56 18.11
CA ALA A 116 14.48 9.63 18.40
C ALA A 116 15.36 9.35 17.17
N TRP A 117 14.77 9.26 15.98
CA TRP A 117 15.44 8.75 14.77
C TRP A 117 15.64 9.75 13.64
N GLU A 118 14.83 10.81 13.57
CA GLU A 118 15.08 11.99 12.73
C GLU A 118 15.67 13.11 13.61
N PRO A 119 16.89 12.99 14.18
CA PRO A 119 17.44 14.09 14.94
C PRO A 119 17.55 15.29 14.00
N HIS A 120 16.99 16.41 14.44
CA HIS A 120 17.15 17.70 13.80
C HIS A 120 18.55 17.82 13.19
N ARG A 121 18.64 17.90 11.86
CA ARG A 121 19.83 18.33 11.14
C ARG A 121 20.15 19.79 11.51
N LYS A 122 20.51 20.06 12.76
CA LYS A 122 20.97 21.36 13.21
C LYS A 122 22.39 21.55 12.67
N ASN A 123 22.52 22.56 11.80
CA ASN A 123 23.75 23.21 11.38
C ASN A 123 24.84 22.33 10.76
N ARG A 124 24.67 21.93 9.49
CA ARG A 124 25.79 22.11 8.56
C ARG A 124 25.76 23.57 8.13
N ASN A 125 26.69 24.35 8.70
CA ASN A 125 26.96 25.72 8.33
C ASN A 125 26.77 25.95 6.83
N HIS A 126 26.14 27.05 6.46
CA HIS A 126 26.26 27.66 5.14
C HIS A 126 27.74 27.94 4.84
N ARG A 127 28.48 26.92 4.44
CA ARG A 127 29.52 27.09 3.43
C ARG A 127 28.80 26.83 2.12
N VAL A 128 28.77 27.87 1.29
CA VAL A 128 28.50 27.77 -0.14
C VAL A 128 29.57 26.84 -0.71
N VAL A 129 29.34 25.54 -0.59
CA VAL A 129 29.95 24.55 -1.44
C VAL A 129 28.96 24.44 -2.58
N SER A 130 29.39 24.89 -3.75
CA SER A 130 28.70 24.74 -5.03
C SER A 130 27.98 23.39 -5.08
N PRO A 131 26.75 23.32 -5.64
CA PRO A 131 25.94 22.11 -5.59
C PRO A 131 26.75 20.96 -6.19
N SER A 132 27.27 20.09 -5.33
CA SER A 132 27.78 18.82 -5.77
C SER A 132 26.58 18.10 -6.37
N LYS A 133 26.71 17.73 -7.64
CA LYS A 133 25.72 17.06 -8.48
C LYS A 133 25.44 15.62 -7.99
N LEU A 134 25.23 15.41 -6.69
CA LEU A 134 24.67 14.15 -6.21
C LEU A 134 23.14 14.28 -6.24
N PRO A 135 22.47 13.56 -7.15
CA PRO A 135 21.02 13.60 -7.21
C PRO A 135 20.47 13.03 -5.90
N ARG A 136 19.52 13.75 -5.29
CA ARG A 136 18.55 13.15 -4.36
C ARG A 136 17.80 12.07 -5.15
N ARG A 137 18.34 10.85 -5.15
CA ARG A 137 17.68 9.68 -5.72
C ARG A 137 16.47 9.38 -4.83
N LYS A 138 15.29 9.34 -5.43
CA LYS A 138 14.07 8.89 -4.77
C LYS A 138 14.22 7.39 -4.54
N THR A 139 14.56 6.99 -3.32
CA THR A 139 14.54 5.59 -2.91
C THR A 139 13.07 5.24 -2.70
N LEU A 140 12.49 4.39 -3.55
CA LEU A 140 11.21 3.77 -3.24
C LEU A 140 11.44 2.76 -2.11
N LEU A 141 10.46 2.62 -1.20
CA LEU A 141 10.44 1.66 -0.11
C LEU A 141 10.17 0.22 -0.61
N LEU A 142 10.87 -0.16 -1.67
CA LEU A 142 10.91 -1.51 -2.23
C LEU A 142 12.40 -1.85 -2.32
N ASN A 143 12.87 -2.76 -1.47
CA ASN A 143 14.23 -3.30 -1.39
C ASN A 143 15.25 -2.64 -2.35
N GLN A 144 16.03 -1.69 -1.82
CA GLN A 144 17.31 -1.21 -2.35
C GLN A 144 17.42 -0.82 -3.84
N VAL A 145 16.33 -0.74 -4.60
CA VAL A 145 16.47 -0.51 -6.04
C VAL A 145 16.51 0.97 -6.34
N THR A 146 17.70 1.42 -6.79
CA THR A 146 17.86 2.76 -7.33
C THR A 146 17.15 2.85 -8.67
N VAL A 147 16.03 3.58 -8.69
CA VAL A 147 15.33 3.90 -9.93
C VAL A 147 16.25 4.76 -10.80
N GLY A 148 16.42 4.38 -12.07
CA GLY A 148 17.19 5.15 -13.04
C GLY A 148 16.66 6.58 -13.20
N ARG A 149 17.45 7.48 -13.82
CA ARG A 149 17.01 8.86 -14.08
C ARG A 149 15.71 8.93 -14.90
N ASP A 150 15.42 7.88 -15.65
CA ASP A 150 14.28 7.78 -16.56
C ASP A 150 13.07 7.09 -15.91
N GLY A 151 13.11 6.81 -14.60
CA GLY A 151 12.04 6.12 -13.89
C GLY A 151 12.08 4.59 -14.04
N GLU A 152 13.10 4.05 -14.71
CA GLU A 152 13.21 2.61 -14.95
C GLU A 152 13.73 1.87 -13.71
N VAL A 153 13.03 0.78 -13.38
CA VAL A 153 13.41 -0.14 -12.30
C VAL A 153 14.24 -1.27 -12.94
N PRO A 154 15.49 -1.49 -12.55
CA PRO A 154 16.27 -2.62 -13.04
C PRO A 154 15.66 -3.95 -12.56
N LEU A 155 15.11 -4.72 -13.50
CA LEU A 155 14.48 -6.02 -13.22
C LEU A 155 15.42 -7.16 -13.59
N ARG A 156 15.47 -8.20 -12.75
CA ARG A 156 16.13 -9.47 -13.01
C ARG A 156 15.07 -10.56 -13.13
N MET A 157 15.05 -11.24 -14.27
CA MET A 157 14.07 -12.29 -14.58
C MET A 157 14.78 -13.55 -15.12
N PRO A 158 14.16 -14.73 -14.96
CA PRO A 158 14.57 -15.93 -15.70
C PRO A 158 14.52 -15.69 -17.22
N GLY A 159 15.44 -16.31 -17.97
CA GLY A 159 15.58 -16.11 -19.42
C GLY A 159 14.27 -16.13 -20.22
N PRO A 160 13.44 -17.20 -20.11
CA PRO A 160 12.18 -17.27 -20.85
C PRO A 160 11.19 -16.15 -20.51
N LYS A 161 11.12 -15.77 -19.22
CA LYS A 161 10.21 -14.70 -18.75
C LYS A 161 10.71 -13.32 -19.16
N ARG A 162 12.03 -13.13 -19.13
CA ARG A 162 12.71 -11.94 -19.65
C ARG A 162 12.39 -11.72 -21.12
N GLU A 163 12.55 -12.73 -21.97
CA GLU A 163 12.28 -12.61 -23.41
C GLU A 163 10.82 -12.23 -23.69
N LEU A 164 9.87 -12.79 -22.94
CA LEU A 164 8.45 -12.41 -23.02
C LEU A 164 8.25 -10.93 -22.67
N PHE A 165 8.81 -10.49 -21.53
CA PHE A 165 8.68 -9.10 -21.07
C PHE A 165 9.33 -8.10 -22.05
N GLU A 166 10.55 -8.37 -22.51
CA GLU A 166 11.26 -7.50 -23.47
C GLU A 166 10.49 -7.42 -24.80
N ARG A 167 9.90 -8.54 -25.25
CA ARG A 167 9.05 -8.57 -26.45
C ARG A 167 7.76 -7.74 -26.29
N TRP A 168 7.13 -7.78 -25.13
CA TRP A 168 5.88 -7.05 -24.89
C TRP A 168 6.08 -5.56 -24.66
N SER A 169 7.13 -5.21 -23.92
CA SER A 169 7.45 -3.83 -23.55
C SER A 169 8.24 -3.08 -24.62
N GLY A 170 8.91 -3.80 -25.53
CA GLY A 170 9.86 -3.20 -26.46
C GLY A 170 11.11 -2.64 -25.78
N ARG A 171 11.31 -2.94 -24.49
CA ARG A 171 12.44 -2.46 -23.68
C ARG A 171 13.37 -3.62 -23.37
N ARG A 172 14.67 -3.36 -23.39
CA ARG A 172 15.69 -4.35 -23.03
C ARG A 172 16.09 -4.15 -21.58
N LEU A 173 16.04 -5.21 -20.77
CA LEU A 173 16.43 -5.15 -19.37
C LEU A 173 17.95 -4.97 -19.25
N LEU A 174 18.38 -3.86 -18.67
CA LEU A 174 19.80 -3.59 -18.43
C LEU A 174 20.32 -4.45 -17.27
N GLN A 175 21.57 -4.92 -17.37
CA GLN A 175 22.26 -5.54 -16.24
C GLN A 175 22.69 -4.44 -15.26
N ALA A 176 22.02 -4.36 -14.12
CA ALA A 176 22.40 -3.51 -13.00
C ALA A 176 22.93 -4.36 -11.84
N THR A 177 23.68 -3.74 -10.93
CA THR A 177 24.16 -4.39 -9.70
C THR A 177 23.04 -4.56 -8.67
N ASP A 178 22.13 -3.57 -8.58
CA ASP A 178 20.97 -3.59 -7.69
C ASP A 178 19.71 -3.85 -8.52
N THR A 179 19.22 -5.09 -8.55
CA THR A 179 18.06 -5.50 -9.37
C THR A 179 16.91 -6.03 -8.53
N VAL A 180 15.66 -5.74 -8.94
CA VAL A 180 14.48 -6.41 -8.40
C VAL A 180 14.33 -7.79 -9.04
N LEU A 181 14.29 -8.84 -8.23
CA LEU A 181 13.99 -10.19 -8.72
C LEU A 181 12.50 -10.29 -9.08
N VAL A 182 12.21 -10.66 -10.33
CA VAL A 182 10.87 -10.96 -10.83
C VAL A 182 10.86 -12.42 -11.28
N ASN A 183 9.97 -13.21 -10.71
CA ASN A 183 9.90 -14.65 -10.98
C ASN A 183 9.01 -15.00 -12.15
N ASP A 184 7.92 -14.27 -12.25
CA ASP A 184 6.89 -14.56 -13.22
C ASP A 184 6.34 -13.26 -13.78
N VAL A 185 5.86 -13.34 -15.01
CA VAL A 185 5.26 -12.22 -15.72
C VAL A 185 4.02 -12.67 -16.46
N VAL A 186 2.93 -11.94 -16.26
CA VAL A 186 1.66 -12.14 -16.95
C VAL A 186 1.28 -10.85 -17.68
N ARG A 187 0.67 -10.98 -18.87
CA ARG A 187 0.26 -9.85 -19.69
C ARG A 187 -1.25 -9.65 -19.65
N VAL A 188 -1.69 -8.40 -19.48
CA VAL A 188 -3.09 -8.00 -19.55
C VAL A 188 -3.34 -7.21 -20.83
N ARG A 189 -4.31 -7.64 -21.64
CA ARG A 189 -4.78 -6.93 -22.84
C ARG A 189 -6.28 -7.14 -23.06
N GLN A 190 -7.00 -6.03 -23.25
CA GLN A 190 -8.45 -6.05 -23.46
C GLN A 190 -8.88 -6.77 -24.75
N ASP A 191 -7.99 -6.89 -25.75
CA ASP A 191 -8.24 -7.59 -27.02
C ASP A 191 -8.16 -9.13 -26.93
N GLY A 192 -7.86 -9.67 -25.74
CA GLY A 192 -7.74 -11.12 -25.51
C GLY A 192 -6.44 -11.74 -26.02
N SER A 193 -5.51 -10.97 -26.60
CA SER A 193 -4.20 -11.49 -27.02
C SER A 193 -3.15 -11.55 -25.89
N GLY A 194 -3.53 -11.13 -24.68
CA GLY A 194 -2.75 -11.29 -23.45
C GLY A 194 -3.05 -12.61 -22.73
N ASN A 195 -2.47 -12.79 -21.54
CA ASN A 195 -2.85 -13.87 -20.63
C ASN A 195 -4.23 -13.62 -20.03
N PHE A 196 -4.56 -12.36 -19.75
CA PHE A 196 -5.84 -11.94 -19.17
C PHE A 196 -6.41 -10.74 -19.92
N ALA A 197 -7.74 -10.63 -19.94
CA ALA A 197 -8.43 -9.46 -20.49
C ALA A 197 -8.54 -8.30 -19.49
N THR A 198 -8.60 -8.63 -18.18
CA THR A 198 -8.79 -7.67 -17.08
C THR A 198 -7.60 -7.71 -16.11
N ILE A 199 -7.36 -6.60 -15.43
CA ILE A 199 -6.32 -6.52 -14.38
C ILE A 199 -6.76 -7.33 -13.16
N THR A 200 -8.05 -7.30 -12.84
CA THR A 200 -8.63 -8.05 -11.72
C THR A 200 -8.37 -9.55 -11.84
N ASP A 201 -8.50 -10.15 -13.02
CA ASP A 201 -8.24 -11.59 -13.20
C ASP A 201 -6.74 -11.92 -13.12
N ALA A 202 -5.87 -11.01 -13.58
CA ALA A 202 -4.44 -11.15 -13.38
C ALA A 202 -4.06 -11.15 -11.90
N VAL A 203 -4.64 -10.24 -11.10
CA VAL A 203 -4.42 -10.20 -9.63
C VAL A 203 -4.91 -11.48 -8.97
N LYS A 204 -6.05 -12.04 -9.38
CA LYS A 204 -6.55 -13.32 -8.86
C LYS A 204 -5.59 -14.47 -9.15
N SER A 205 -4.96 -14.48 -10.33
CA SER A 205 -4.02 -15.53 -10.76
C SER A 205 -2.69 -15.53 -10.00
N ALA A 206 -2.32 -14.40 -9.39
CA ALA A 206 -1.06 -14.28 -8.67
C ALA A 206 -0.98 -15.23 -7.46
N PRO A 207 0.22 -15.66 -7.03
CA PRO A 207 0.39 -16.48 -5.84
C PRO A 207 -0.15 -15.82 -4.56
N VAL A 208 -0.55 -16.65 -3.58
CA VAL A 208 -1.04 -16.21 -2.25
C VAL A 208 0.09 -16.40 -1.24
N ASP A 209 0.28 -15.42 -0.35
CA ASP A 209 1.27 -15.36 0.73
C ASP A 209 2.70 -15.70 0.26
N HIS A 210 3.06 -15.21 -0.92
CA HIS A 210 4.35 -15.43 -1.55
C HIS A 210 5.48 -14.75 -0.76
N ASP A 211 6.61 -15.44 -0.60
CA ASP A 211 7.81 -14.92 0.09
C ASP A 211 8.51 -13.84 -0.76
N ALA A 212 9.06 -12.84 -0.08
CA ALA A 212 9.93 -11.80 -0.63
C ALA A 212 11.17 -12.39 -1.32
N ASN A 213 11.72 -13.47 -0.77
CA ASN A 213 12.92 -14.13 -1.30
C ASN A 213 12.68 -14.81 -2.63
N THR A 214 11.45 -15.24 -2.87
CA THR A 214 11.09 -15.89 -4.11
C THR A 214 11.14 -14.83 -5.21
N GLY A 215 10.56 -13.65 -5.02
CA GLY A 215 10.62 -12.54 -5.98
C GLY A 215 9.24 -12.02 -6.37
N TYR A 216 9.17 -10.96 -7.17
CA TYR A 216 7.91 -10.36 -7.56
C TYR A 216 7.17 -11.15 -8.65
N HIS A 217 5.85 -11.15 -8.58
CA HIS A 217 4.97 -11.55 -9.68
C HIS A 217 4.54 -10.30 -10.44
N LEU A 218 4.97 -10.18 -11.69
CA LEU A 218 4.80 -8.97 -12.51
C LEU A 218 3.54 -9.07 -13.38
N ILE A 219 2.61 -8.14 -13.18
CA ILE A 219 1.46 -7.91 -14.04
C ILE A 219 1.81 -6.79 -15.01
N TYR A 220 2.00 -7.15 -16.28
CA TYR A 220 2.24 -6.21 -17.37
C TYR A 220 0.94 -5.80 -18.04
N VAL A 221 0.53 -4.54 -17.87
CA VAL A 221 -0.73 -4.02 -18.39
C VAL A 221 -0.45 -3.22 -19.66
N ALA A 222 -0.95 -3.68 -20.80
CA ALA A 222 -0.73 -3.00 -22.06
C ALA A 222 -1.43 -1.62 -22.10
N ALA A 223 -1.16 -0.84 -23.15
CA ALA A 223 -1.84 0.40 -23.43
C ALA A 223 -3.34 0.14 -23.64
N GLY A 224 -4.16 1.00 -23.05
CA GLY A 224 -5.60 0.84 -23.01
C GLY A 224 -6.23 1.64 -21.87
N VAL A 225 -7.54 1.79 -21.95
CA VAL A 225 -8.37 2.40 -20.90
C VAL A 225 -9.15 1.27 -20.24
N TYR A 226 -8.78 0.97 -19.00
CA TYR A 226 -9.32 -0.10 -18.18
C TYR A 226 -10.31 0.50 -17.20
N GLU A 227 -11.61 0.43 -17.54
CA GLU A 227 -12.68 0.83 -16.63
C GLU A 227 -13.02 -0.33 -15.68
N GLU A 228 -12.22 -0.46 -14.62
CA GLU A 228 -12.35 -1.52 -13.62
C GLU A 228 -11.92 -1.03 -12.22
N TYR A 229 -12.45 -1.68 -11.18
CA TYR A 229 -12.09 -1.43 -9.79
C TYR A 229 -11.18 -2.56 -9.30
N VAL A 230 -9.88 -2.28 -9.24
CA VAL A 230 -8.86 -3.27 -8.87
C VAL A 230 -8.62 -3.23 -7.38
N VAL A 231 -8.84 -4.36 -6.71
CA VAL A 231 -8.49 -4.55 -5.29
C VAL A 231 -7.43 -5.64 -5.20
N ILE A 232 -6.31 -5.33 -4.54
CA ILE A 232 -5.25 -6.30 -4.25
C ILE A 232 -5.45 -6.80 -2.83
N PRO A 233 -5.90 -8.06 -2.60
CA PRO A 233 -6.09 -8.57 -1.26
C PRO A 233 -4.78 -8.62 -0.45
N LYS A 234 -4.86 -8.47 0.88
CA LYS A 234 -3.68 -8.48 1.79
C LYS A 234 -2.74 -9.68 1.63
N HIS A 235 -3.27 -10.82 1.20
CA HIS A 235 -2.52 -12.06 0.98
C HIS A 235 -1.84 -12.14 -0.40
N LYS A 236 -2.10 -11.22 -1.33
CA LYS A 236 -1.42 -11.14 -2.62
C LYS A 236 -0.16 -10.28 -2.52
N LYS A 237 0.81 -10.76 -1.74
CA LYS A 237 2.08 -10.06 -1.48
C LYS A 237 3.04 -10.15 -2.67
N HIS A 238 3.98 -9.20 -2.75
CA HIS A 238 5.03 -9.15 -3.78
C HIS A 238 4.51 -9.09 -5.23
N LEU A 239 3.39 -8.39 -5.42
CA LEU A 239 2.91 -8.04 -6.75
C LEU A 239 3.63 -6.79 -7.27
N MET A 240 4.05 -6.82 -8.53
CA MET A 240 4.51 -5.65 -9.26
C MET A 240 3.56 -5.42 -10.43
N MET A 241 3.13 -4.18 -10.66
CA MET A 241 2.32 -3.83 -11.82
C MET A 241 3.03 -2.76 -12.64
N VAL A 242 3.16 -3.01 -13.95
CA VAL A 242 3.84 -2.10 -14.88
C VAL A 242 2.97 -1.90 -16.11
N GLY A 243 2.69 -0.65 -16.46
CA GLY A 243 2.00 -0.26 -17.69
C GLY A 243 2.94 0.06 -18.86
N ASP A 244 2.39 0.20 -20.07
CA ASP A 244 3.14 0.65 -21.26
C ASP A 244 3.72 2.07 -21.07
N GLY A 245 3.10 2.88 -20.22
CA GLY A 245 3.59 4.20 -19.82
C GLY A 245 2.48 5.10 -19.26
N ILE A 246 2.89 6.23 -18.67
CA ILE A 246 1.95 7.28 -18.27
C ILE A 246 1.17 7.75 -19.51
N ASN A 247 -0.14 7.94 -19.36
CA ASN A 247 -1.08 8.27 -20.44
C ASN A 247 -1.26 7.21 -21.55
N GLN A 248 -0.65 6.03 -21.42
CA GLN A 248 -0.88 4.90 -22.34
C GLN A 248 -1.73 3.83 -21.69
N THR A 249 -1.41 3.48 -20.44
CA THR A 249 -2.22 2.59 -19.61
C THR A 249 -2.96 3.42 -18.59
N VAL A 250 -4.29 3.45 -18.67
CA VAL A 250 -5.15 4.23 -17.76
C VAL A 250 -6.14 3.29 -17.11
N ILE A 251 -6.15 3.25 -15.77
CA ILE A 251 -7.20 2.59 -14.99
C ILE A 251 -8.16 3.68 -14.52
N THR A 252 -9.44 3.51 -14.79
CA THR A 252 -10.47 4.52 -14.50
C THR A 252 -11.69 3.93 -13.82
N GLY A 253 -12.40 4.77 -13.09
CA GLY A 253 -13.64 4.46 -12.41
C GLY A 253 -14.28 5.75 -11.89
N ASN A 254 -15.57 5.68 -11.58
CA ASN A 254 -16.40 6.82 -11.20
C ASN A 254 -17.12 6.62 -9.87
N HIS A 255 -16.63 5.74 -8.98
CA HIS A 255 -17.29 5.52 -7.70
C HIS A 255 -17.11 6.74 -6.80
N SER A 256 -18.19 7.17 -6.15
CA SER A 256 -18.15 8.27 -5.18
C SER A 256 -19.04 7.99 -3.97
N VAL A 257 -18.82 8.78 -2.90
CA VAL A 257 -19.70 8.75 -1.73
C VAL A 257 -21.12 9.19 -2.07
N GLY A 258 -21.29 10.09 -3.06
CA GLY A 258 -22.60 10.51 -3.56
C GLY A 258 -23.42 9.36 -4.14
N ASP A 259 -22.75 8.33 -4.65
CA ASP A 259 -23.39 7.14 -5.24
C ASP A 259 -23.63 6.02 -4.21
N GLY A 260 -23.49 6.31 -2.91
CA GLY A 260 -23.70 5.36 -1.83
C GLY A 260 -22.50 4.43 -1.55
N ARG A 261 -21.31 4.73 -2.09
CA ARG A 261 -20.05 4.07 -1.72
C ARG A 261 -19.45 4.70 -0.46
N THR A 262 -18.57 3.97 0.20
CA THR A 262 -17.74 4.53 1.28
C THR A 262 -16.48 5.16 0.70
N THR A 263 -15.82 6.04 1.46
CA THR A 263 -14.53 6.62 1.07
C THR A 263 -13.52 5.54 0.68
N PHE A 264 -13.43 4.46 1.46
CA PHE A 264 -12.53 3.35 1.21
C PHE A 264 -12.88 2.59 -0.10
N ASN A 265 -14.15 2.25 -0.30
CA ASN A 265 -14.61 1.50 -1.48
C ASN A 265 -14.85 2.38 -2.73
N SER A 266 -14.57 3.68 -2.65
CA SER A 266 -14.63 4.58 -3.82
C SER A 266 -13.37 4.54 -4.68
N SER A 267 -12.29 3.94 -4.18
CA SER A 267 -11.02 3.86 -4.90
C SER A 267 -11.12 3.01 -6.18
N THR A 268 -10.60 3.52 -7.30
CA THR A 268 -10.42 2.75 -8.54
C THR A 268 -9.36 1.66 -8.39
N PHE A 269 -8.35 1.93 -7.56
CA PHE A 269 -7.28 1.01 -7.25
C PHE A 269 -7.03 1.00 -5.74
N GLY A 270 -7.16 -0.16 -5.12
CA GLY A 270 -7.03 -0.37 -3.68
C GLY A 270 -6.21 -1.61 -3.33
N THR A 271 -5.73 -1.64 -2.09
CA THR A 271 -4.90 -2.70 -1.49
C THR A 271 -5.42 -3.05 -0.11
#